data_AF-A0A7C3KKX5-F1
#
_entry.id   AF-A0A7C3KKX5-F1
#
_cell.length_a   1.000
_cell.length_b   1.000
_cell.length_c   1.000
_cell.angle_alpha   90.00
_cell.angle_beta   90.00
_cell.angle_gamma   90.00
#
_symmetry.space_group_name_H-M   'P 1'
#
loop_
_entity.id
_entity.type
_entity.pdbx_description
1 polymer ?
#
loop_
_entity_poly.entity_id
_entity_poly.type
_entity_poly.pdbx_seq_one_letter_code
_entity_poly.pdbx_strand_id
1 'polypeptide(L)'
;MGKYSSRNTPPLPKIHREVHPVMRGIGCIMMVIVPILSYGVSVIAVNNFPIPLPRELVSGIVFPNWMKVLNGLNPILFYIESQPLMPAYVLFTVLISIFLFTIMAILYGFIYKTFGPSQYGPTDAPPIRKKVKKYTR
;
A
#
# COMPACT_ATOMS: atom_id res chain seq x y z
N MET A 1 39.21 -8.51 -51.65
CA MET A 1 38.48 -9.22 -50.59
C MET A 1 38.22 -8.26 -49.44
N GLY A 2 37.00 -8.22 -48.91
CA GLY A 2 36.62 -7.40 -47.74
C GLY A 2 35.43 -6.47 -48.01
N LYS A 3 34.19 -6.99 -47.95
CA LYS A 3 32.98 -6.18 -48.20
C LYS A 3 31.76 -6.55 -47.33
N TYR A 4 31.97 -6.99 -46.10
CA TYR A 4 30.88 -7.12 -45.13
C TYR A 4 31.28 -6.51 -43.79
N SER A 5 30.99 -5.23 -43.64
CA SER A 5 30.95 -4.57 -42.32
C SER A 5 29.66 -5.02 -41.64
N SER A 6 29.77 -5.79 -40.56
CA SER A 6 28.61 -6.22 -39.78
C SER A 6 27.97 -5.00 -39.13
N ARG A 7 26.73 -4.69 -39.52
CA ARG A 7 25.96 -3.59 -38.95
C ARG A 7 25.57 -3.94 -37.51
N ASN A 8 26.21 -3.30 -36.53
CA ASN A 8 25.79 -3.34 -35.14
C ASN A 8 24.43 -2.63 -35.02
N THR A 9 23.34 -3.41 -34.96
CA THR A 9 22.02 -2.86 -34.61
C THR A 9 22.04 -2.51 -33.11
N PRO A 10 21.72 -1.26 -32.74
CA PRO A 10 21.65 -0.88 -31.34
C PRO A 10 20.60 -1.75 -30.62
N PRO A 11 20.83 -2.10 -29.34
CA PRO A 11 19.85 -2.83 -28.56
C PRO A 11 18.54 -2.03 -28.47
N LEU A 12 17.41 -2.72 -28.62
CA LEU A 12 16.08 -2.11 -28.47
C LEU A 12 15.99 -1.41 -27.09
N PRO A 13 15.36 -0.23 -27.02
CA PRO A 13 15.17 0.47 -25.75
C PRO A 13 14.40 -0.45 -24.79
N LYS A 14 14.92 -0.62 -23.57
CA LYS A 14 14.22 -1.34 -22.51
C LYS A 14 12.99 -0.55 -22.14
N ILE A 15 11.83 -1.21 -22.13
CA ILE A 15 10.59 -0.59 -21.67
C ILE A 15 10.68 -0.40 -20.17
N HIS A 16 10.74 0.86 -19.76
CA HIS A 16 10.64 1.30 -18.38
C HIS A 16 9.19 1.13 -17.93
N ARG A 17 8.84 -0.01 -17.34
CA ARG A 17 7.55 -0.23 -16.63
C ARG A 17 7.58 0.46 -15.28
N GLU A 18 7.89 1.74 -15.29
CA GLU A 18 7.98 2.52 -14.07
C GLU A 18 6.56 2.96 -13.69
N VAL A 19 6.18 2.68 -12.45
CA VAL A 19 4.92 3.19 -11.88
C VAL A 19 4.95 4.71 -11.97
N HIS A 20 3.89 5.29 -12.55
CA HIS A 20 3.80 6.72 -12.82
C HIS A 20 4.08 7.54 -11.53
N PRO A 21 4.89 8.61 -11.56
CA PRO A 21 5.30 9.33 -10.35
C PRO A 21 4.12 9.82 -9.48
N VAL A 22 3.03 10.24 -10.13
CA VAL A 22 1.79 10.66 -9.45
C VAL A 22 1.15 9.51 -8.63
N MET A 23 1.26 8.27 -9.10
CA MET A 23 0.79 7.09 -8.36
C MET A 23 1.61 6.83 -7.09
N ARG A 24 2.87 7.27 -7.04
CA ARG A 24 3.71 7.19 -5.84
C ARG A 24 3.36 8.27 -4.82
N GLY A 25 3.04 9.48 -5.29
CA GLY A 25 2.73 10.63 -4.43
C GLY A 25 1.42 10.48 -3.65
N ILE A 26 0.34 10.08 -4.33
CA ILE A 26 -0.97 9.96 -3.67
C ILE A 26 -1.00 8.83 -2.64
N GLY A 27 -0.30 7.73 -2.91
CA GLY A 27 -0.15 6.62 -1.96
C GLY A 27 0.55 7.05 -0.67
N CYS A 28 1.55 7.93 -0.77
CA CYS A 28 2.26 8.47 0.40
C CYS A 28 1.33 9.32 1.28
N ILE A 29 0.56 10.23 0.67
CA ILE A 29 -0.42 11.06 1.39
C ILE A 29 -1.47 10.17 2.07
N MET A 30 -1.98 9.18 1.35
CA MET A 30 -2.95 8.22 1.86
C MET A 30 -2.41 7.38 3.01
N MET A 31 -1.13 7.01 2.98
CA MET A 31 -0.48 6.25 4.05
C MET A 31 -0.50 6.99 5.39
N VAL A 32 -0.55 8.33 5.37
CA VAL A 32 -0.65 9.15 6.59
C VAL A 32 -2.11 9.45 6.95
N ILE A 33 -2.91 9.87 5.99
CA ILE A 33 -4.29 10.34 6.25
C ILE A 33 -5.22 9.18 6.64
N VAL A 34 -5.12 8.03 5.95
CA VAL A 34 -6.07 6.92 6.16
C VAL A 34 -5.96 6.32 7.56
N PRO A 35 -4.77 6.03 8.13
CA PRO A 35 -4.68 5.51 9.49
C PRO A 35 -5.25 6.46 10.54
N ILE A 36 -5.05 7.77 10.39
CA ILE A 36 -5.57 8.79 11.32
C ILE A 36 -7.09 8.80 11.31
N LEU A 37 -7.70 8.89 10.12
CA LEU A 37 -9.16 8.83 9.99
C LEU A 37 -9.72 7.50 10.47
N SER A 38 -9.05 6.40 10.13
CA SER A 38 -9.45 5.06 10.52
C SER A 38 -9.43 4.86 12.03
N TYR A 39 -8.50 5.49 12.75
CA TYR A 39 -8.49 5.47 14.22
C TYR A 39 -9.69 6.19 14.81
N GLY A 40 -10.00 7.40 14.32
CA GLY A 40 -11.17 8.15 14.77
C GLY A 40 -12.48 7.37 14.56
N VAL A 41 -12.66 6.78 13.37
CA VAL A 41 -13.84 5.97 13.06
C VAL A 41 -13.88 4.70 13.94
N SER A 42 -12.74 4.07 14.18
CA SER A 42 -12.66 2.87 15.02
C SER A 42 -13.11 3.14 16.46
N VAL A 43 -12.71 4.26 17.06
CA VAL A 43 -13.10 4.60 18.43
C VAL A 43 -14.61 4.82 18.51
N ILE A 44 -15.18 5.53 17.54
CA ILE A 44 -16.63 5.75 17.45
C ILE A 44 -17.35 4.41 17.23
N ALA A 45 -16.83 3.55 16.36
CA ALA A 45 -17.43 2.27 16.01
C ALA A 45 -17.51 1.34 17.22
N VAL A 46 -16.41 1.17 17.95
CA VAL A 46 -16.35 0.27 19.11
C VAL A 46 -17.19 0.79 20.29
N ASN A 47 -17.26 2.11 20.48
CA ASN A 47 -17.99 2.68 21.62
C ASN A 47 -19.51 2.82 21.40
N ASN A 48 -19.95 3.03 20.15
CA ASN A 48 -21.36 3.32 19.87
C ASN A 48 -22.14 2.12 19.32
N PHE A 49 -21.46 1.14 18.71
CA PHE A 49 -22.15 -0.03 18.18
C PHE A 49 -22.07 -1.20 19.16
N PRO A 50 -23.22 -1.84 19.51
CA PRO A 50 -23.24 -3.02 20.36
C PRO A 50 -22.79 -4.25 19.58
N ILE A 51 -21.50 -4.30 19.23
CA ILE A 51 -20.88 -5.43 18.54
C ILE A 51 -20.44 -6.43 19.63
N PRO A 52 -20.83 -7.72 19.55
CA PRO A 52 -20.33 -8.71 20.49
C PRO A 52 -18.82 -8.90 20.28
N LEU A 53 -18.02 -8.38 21.20
CA LEU A 53 -16.56 -8.48 21.16
C LEU A 53 -16.10 -9.77 21.86
N PRO A 54 -15.17 -10.52 21.25
CA PRO A 54 -14.48 -11.61 21.93
C PRO A 54 -13.80 -11.10 23.21
N ARG A 55 -13.67 -11.96 24.23
CA ARG A 55 -13.10 -11.57 25.53
C ARG A 55 -11.67 -11.08 25.39
N GLU A 56 -10.95 -11.59 24.39
CA GLU A 56 -9.58 -11.26 24.06
C GLU A 56 -9.41 -9.79 23.60
N LEU A 57 -10.45 -9.18 23.04
CA LEU A 57 -10.42 -7.78 22.59
C LEU A 57 -10.85 -6.80 23.70
N VAL A 58 -11.55 -7.32 24.71
CA VAL A 58 -11.99 -6.57 25.89
C VAL A 58 -10.94 -6.63 27.00
N SER A 59 -10.12 -7.68 27.02
CA SER A 59 -8.95 -7.74 27.89
C SER A 59 -7.91 -6.73 27.42
N GLY A 60 -7.56 -5.77 28.28
CA GLY A 60 -6.48 -4.82 28.02
C GLY A 60 -5.13 -5.52 27.76
N ILE A 61 -4.17 -4.76 27.22
CA ILE A 61 -2.85 -5.29 26.88
C ILE A 61 -1.99 -5.38 28.13
N VAL A 62 -1.59 -6.59 28.51
CA VAL A 62 -0.66 -6.82 29.62
C VAL A 62 0.76 -6.92 29.07
N PHE A 63 1.62 -5.99 29.46
CA PHE A 63 3.04 -6.02 29.06
C PHE A 63 3.86 -6.94 29.97
N PRO A 64 4.83 -7.69 29.42
CA PRO A 64 5.70 -8.55 30.20
C PRO A 64 6.66 -7.75 31.10
N ASN A 65 7.00 -8.31 32.26
CA ASN A 65 7.76 -7.62 33.30
C ASN A 65 9.10 -7.04 32.83
N TRP A 66 9.81 -7.72 31.91
CA TRP A 66 11.09 -7.25 31.39
C TRP A 66 10.99 -5.89 30.68
N MET A 67 9.84 -5.57 30.08
CA MET A 67 9.61 -4.31 29.39
C MET A 67 9.34 -3.17 30.38
N LYS A 68 8.75 -3.49 31.55
CA LYS A 68 8.46 -2.55 32.64
C LYS A 68 9.71 -2.14 33.44
N VAL A 69 10.79 -2.92 33.35
CA VAL A 69 12.10 -2.60 33.97
C VAL A 69 12.76 -1.38 33.33
N LEU A 70 12.40 -1.03 32.09
CA LEU A 70 12.92 0.14 31.39
C LEU A 70 12.21 1.41 31.91
N ASN A 71 12.81 2.06 32.92
CA ASN A 71 12.27 3.25 33.60
C ASN A 71 11.77 4.35 32.65
N GLY A 72 12.41 4.54 31.49
CA GLY A 72 12.01 5.56 30.51
C GLY A 72 10.73 5.25 29.72
N LEU A 73 10.40 3.96 29.54
CA LEU A 73 9.21 3.53 28.79
C LEU A 73 8.00 3.31 29.70
N ASN A 74 8.24 3.11 31.00
CA ASN A 74 7.23 2.82 32.00
C ASN A 74 5.99 3.76 31.97
N PRO A 75 6.10 5.10 31.90
CA PRO A 75 4.91 5.97 31.87
C PRO A 75 4.04 5.76 30.62
N ILE A 76 4.67 5.43 29.48
CA ILE A 76 3.97 5.19 28.22
C ILE A 76 3.27 3.82 28.27
N LEU A 77 3.95 2.80 28.80
CA LEU A 77 3.37 1.47 28.98
C LEU A 77 2.14 1.51 29.90
N PHE A 78 2.24 2.20 31.04
CA PHE A 78 1.11 2.35 31.96
C PHE A 78 -0.07 3.08 31.32
N TYR A 79 0.19 4.12 30.53
CA TYR A 79 -0.87 4.82 29.80
C TYR A 79 -1.59 3.89 28.82
N ILE A 80 -0.84 3.08 28.07
CA ILE A 80 -1.41 2.12 27.11
C ILE A 80 -2.19 1.01 27.83
N GLU A 81 -1.65 0.47 28.92
CA GLU A 81 -2.27 -0.59 29.73
C GLU A 81 -3.54 -0.11 30.45
N SER A 82 -3.66 1.19 30.74
CA SER A 82 -4.86 1.78 31.36
C SER A 82 -6.12 1.74 30.49
N GLN A 83 -5.98 1.51 29.18
CA GLN A 83 -7.07 1.54 28.22
C GLN A 83 -7.62 0.12 27.97
N PRO A 84 -8.82 -0.24 28.47
CA PRO A 84 -9.30 -1.62 28.43
C PRO A 84 -9.60 -2.12 27.00
N LEU A 85 -10.09 -1.24 26.11
CA LEU A 85 -10.52 -1.58 24.75
C LEU A 85 -9.44 -1.32 23.69
N MET A 86 -8.18 -1.12 24.09
CA MET A 86 -7.09 -0.79 23.19
C MET A 86 -6.91 -1.83 22.04
N PRO A 87 -6.92 -3.15 22.32
CA PRO A 87 -6.84 -4.16 21.24
C PRO A 87 -7.99 -4.05 20.24
N ALA A 88 -9.21 -3.77 20.73
CA ALA A 88 -10.37 -3.59 19.86
C ALA A 88 -10.17 -2.38 18.94
N TYR A 89 -9.74 -1.24 19.46
CA TYR A 89 -9.47 -0.07 18.63
C TYR A 89 -8.40 -0.36 17.57
N VAL A 90 -7.29 -0.99 17.94
CA VAL A 90 -6.22 -1.32 16.97
C VAL A 90 -6.74 -2.27 15.88
N LEU A 91 -7.46 -3.34 16.24
CA LEU A 91 -7.99 -4.28 15.25
C LEU A 91 -8.94 -3.57 14.27
N PHE A 92 -9.90 -2.80 14.79
CA PHE A 92 -10.85 -2.07 13.96
C PHE A 92 -10.15 -1.00 13.11
N THR A 93 -9.11 -0.33 13.59
CA THR A 93 -8.31 0.57 12.75
C THR A 93 -7.68 -0.15 11.57
N VAL A 94 -7.13 -1.35 11.77
CA VAL A 94 -6.50 -2.11 10.69
C VAL A 94 -7.57 -2.55 9.69
N LEU A 95 -8.72 -3.03 10.15
CA LEU A 95 -9.82 -3.43 9.28
C LEU A 95 -10.39 -2.25 8.47
N ILE A 96 -10.68 -1.12 9.13
CA ILE A 96 -11.24 0.07 8.49
C ILE A 96 -10.21 0.68 7.53
N SER A 97 -8.93 0.72 7.88
CA SER A 97 -7.89 1.24 6.99
C SER A 97 -7.76 0.37 5.74
N ILE A 98 -7.69 -0.96 5.87
CA ILE A 98 -7.67 -1.88 4.72
C ILE A 98 -8.90 -1.64 3.83
N PHE A 99 -10.08 -1.50 4.43
CA PHE A 99 -11.32 -1.23 3.70
C PHE A 99 -11.25 0.11 2.93
N LEU A 100 -10.83 1.19 3.59
CA LEU A 100 -10.67 2.51 2.97
C LEU A 100 -9.60 2.50 1.86
N PHE A 101 -8.45 1.88 2.09
CA PHE A 101 -7.42 1.72 1.07
C PHE A 101 -7.94 0.95 -0.15
N THR A 102 -8.72 -0.10 0.08
CA THR A 102 -9.30 -0.90 -1.01
C THR A 102 -10.27 -0.08 -1.85
N ILE A 103 -11.19 0.66 -1.21
CA ILE A 103 -12.13 1.54 -1.92
C ILE A 103 -11.38 2.60 -2.72
N MET A 104 -10.40 3.25 -2.11
CA MET A 104 -9.64 4.32 -2.76
C MET A 104 -8.77 3.80 -3.90
N ALA A 105 -8.19 2.60 -3.77
CA ALA A 105 -7.44 1.96 -4.85
C ALA A 105 -8.34 1.65 -6.07
N ILE A 106 -9.55 1.15 -5.82
CA ILE A 106 -10.54 0.90 -6.88
C ILE A 106 -10.95 2.21 -7.55
N LEU A 107 -11.29 3.22 -6.77
CA LEU A 107 -11.71 4.53 -7.27
C LEU A 107 -10.60 5.20 -8.10
N TYR A 108 -9.37 5.14 -7.61
CA TYR A 108 -8.21 5.65 -8.34
C TYR A 108 -7.97 4.89 -9.66
N GLY A 109 -8.07 3.56 -9.64
CA GLY A 109 -7.96 2.75 -10.86
C GLY A 109 -9.04 3.10 -11.89
N PHE A 110 -10.26 3.40 -11.43
CA PHE A 110 -11.35 3.85 -12.30
C PHE A 110 -11.04 5.22 -12.92
N ILE A 111 -10.66 6.21 -12.11
CA ILE A 111 -10.29 7.56 -12.57
C ILE A 111 -9.14 7.49 -13.58
N TYR A 112 -8.11 6.70 -13.30
CA TYR A 112 -6.96 6.57 -14.20
C TYR A 112 -7.35 5.92 -15.53
N LYS A 113 -8.31 5.00 -15.51
CA LYS A 113 -8.82 4.38 -16.75
C LYS A 113 -9.63 5.36 -17.59
N THR A 114 -10.39 6.27 -16.98
CA THR A 114 -11.26 7.21 -17.71
C THR A 114 -10.54 8.47 -18.16
N PHE A 115 -9.61 8.99 -17.35
CA PHE A 115 -8.92 10.26 -17.59
C PHE A 115 -7.42 10.10 -17.89
N GLY A 116 -6.89 8.88 -17.81
CA GLY A 116 -5.48 8.63 -18.11
C GLY A 116 -5.16 8.75 -19.60
N PRO A 117 -3.93 9.17 -19.95
CA PRO A 117 -3.49 9.22 -21.34
C PRO A 117 -3.50 7.82 -21.98
N SER A 118 -3.65 7.76 -23.31
CA SER A 118 -3.54 6.50 -24.05
C SER A 118 -2.16 5.87 -23.85
N GLN A 119 -2.11 4.54 -23.72
CA GLN A 119 -0.86 3.80 -23.49
C GLN A 119 0.13 3.91 -24.65
N TYR A 120 -0.36 4.24 -25.85
CA TYR A 120 0.43 4.43 -27.05
C TYR A 120 0.19 5.84 -27.59
N GLY A 121 1.26 6.50 -28.03
CA GLY A 121 1.17 7.70 -28.82
C GLY A 121 0.64 7.41 -30.23
N PRO A 122 0.25 8.45 -30.99
CA PRO A 122 -0.29 8.29 -32.35
C PRO A 122 0.68 7.63 -33.33
N THR A 123 1.99 7.68 -33.05
CA THR A 123 3.05 7.08 -33.87
C THR A 123 3.61 5.78 -33.29
N ASP A 124 3.16 5.35 -32.11
CA ASP A 124 3.72 4.19 -31.44
C ASP A 124 3.02 2.90 -31.87
N ALA A 125 3.78 1.97 -32.46
CA ALA A 125 3.29 0.62 -32.72
C ALA A 125 3.33 -0.22 -31.43
N PRO A 126 2.31 -1.06 -31.16
CA PRO A 126 2.33 -1.93 -30.00
C PRO A 126 3.49 -2.93 -30.10
N PRO A 127 4.11 -3.29 -28.97
CA PRO A 127 5.28 -4.16 -28.96
C PRO A 127 4.92 -5.55 -29.48
N ILE A 128 5.77 -6.07 -30.36
CA ILE A 128 5.65 -7.42 -30.91
C ILE A 128 5.83 -8.43 -29.76
N ARG A 129 4.74 -9.05 -29.29
CA ARG A 129 4.74 -10.00 -28.16
C ARG A 129 5.34 -11.37 -28.51
N LYS A 130 5.82 -11.56 -29.74
CA LYS A 130 6.31 -12.85 -30.23
C LYS A 130 7.81 -12.97 -29.95
N LYS A 131 8.21 -13.99 -29.18
CA LYS A 131 9.62 -14.36 -29.03
C LYS A 131 10.15 -14.85 -30.38
N VAL A 132 10.79 -13.98 -31.14
CA VAL A 132 11.42 -14.35 -32.41
C VAL A 132 12.73 -15.06 -32.10
N LYS A 133 12.95 -16.25 -32.69
CA LYS A 133 14.25 -16.93 -32.60
C LYS A 133 15.32 -16.04 -33.25
N LYS A 134 16.44 -15.82 -32.55
CA LYS A 134 17.58 -15.09 -33.08
C LYS A 134 18.14 -15.86 -34.28
N TYR A 135 18.10 -15.26 -35.47
CA TYR A 135 18.68 -15.87 -36.66
C TYR A 135 20.19 -16.01 -36.45
N THR A 136 20.70 -17.23 -36.55
CA THR A 136 22.13 -17.55 -36.45
C THR A 136 22.53 -18.00 -37.86
N ARG A 137 23.51 -17.31 -38.46
CA ARG A 137 23.96 -17.56 -39.83
C ARG A 137 25.31 -18.25 -39.81
#